data_AF-A0A195E5N0-F1
#
_entry.id   AF-A0A195E5N0-F1
#
_cell.length_a   1.000
_cell.length_b   1.000
_cell.length_c   1.000
_cell.angle_alpha   90.00
_cell.angle_beta   90.00
_cell.angle_gamma   90.00
#
_symmetry.space_group_name_H-M   'P 1'
#
loop_
_entity.id
_entity.type
_entity.pdbx_description
1 polymer ?
#
loop_
_entity_poly.entity_id
_entity_poly.type
_entity_poly.pdbx_seq_one_letter_code
_entity_poly.pdbx_strand_id
1 'polypeptide(L)'
;MINEGTVESASSLEKTARRLTDDIQSMSNYRALYNEIQRLVASSVVNKDDFKNSLVAALKDNGLETEIRNTVFHWARSRGSLHSRSVSHIQAADLSYLKKTQIQWERRIQKSLNSTCSELNIPLARVRSTADRDELAEKWNELSTYDIDLSQYRPLYAPKDFLDVLFSIRDPSFKKQLDELNWDFSHIQISVKTLAQLRRMYLELSQGLPLLGINPDMPATEGFPNLEAERTHIGEKVLNSNHAPIAQEFLKRGSPRALRGRIWSLVLGSVIKDNDIEYYEELKNMVLQYDIVIDKLIVMDVQLTARNDDQYFVFEDVLYKTMLCFSRDSEILAPVTTDRSAGSQVIHAVLQGKPATLENTLVFPPSGVIPFHGFTMYATPFCYLYDDPCAMYYTFRAFYLRYWFRLHTVSSHEQGIVALCLLFERLLQCHEPQLWAHFKNIHIQPIKIVFKWLMRGFSGHLPPEQLLYLWDLILGYDSLEIIPLLAVTILSFRKENLLQVNTQQNVEAVLADLSSLKVMPLLQLALLKE
;
A
#
# COMPACT_ATOMS: atom_id res chain seq x y z
N MET A 1 -0.81 0.43 49.54
CA MET A 1 -1.73 0.32 48.37
C MET A 1 -0.87 0.32 47.13
N ILE A 2 -0.61 -0.86 46.58
CA ILE A 2 0.21 -1.02 45.38
C ILE A 2 -0.65 -0.62 44.20
N ASN A 3 -0.20 0.46 43.58
CA ASN A 3 -0.65 1.16 42.38
C ASN A 3 -1.39 0.26 41.35
N GLU A 4 -2.74 0.32 41.36
CA GLU A 4 -3.64 -0.48 40.51
C GLU A 4 -3.37 -0.29 39.00
N GLY A 5 -2.92 0.90 38.57
CA GLY A 5 -2.59 1.19 37.17
C GLY A 5 -1.36 0.43 36.62
N THR A 6 -0.41 0.05 37.49
CA THR A 6 0.75 -0.78 37.09
C THR A 6 0.36 -2.25 36.90
N VAL A 7 -0.60 -2.74 37.69
CA VAL A 7 -1.07 -4.13 37.66
C VAL A 7 -1.92 -4.40 36.40
N GLU A 8 -2.77 -3.44 36.00
CA GLU A 8 -3.51 -3.52 34.73
C GLU A 8 -2.58 -3.53 33.50
N SER A 9 -1.53 -2.71 33.51
CA SER A 9 -0.56 -2.67 32.39
C SER A 9 0.23 -3.98 32.26
N ALA A 10 0.63 -4.59 33.39
CA ALA A 10 1.36 -5.85 33.43
C ALA A 10 0.47 -7.02 32.97
N SER A 11 -0.78 -7.05 33.40
CA SER A 11 -1.78 -8.03 32.95
C SER A 11 -2.09 -7.92 31.45
N SER A 12 -2.13 -6.70 30.91
CA SER A 12 -2.31 -6.44 29.47
C SER A 12 -1.10 -6.88 28.64
N LEU A 13 0.12 -6.60 29.12
CA LEU A 13 1.37 -7.05 28.50
C LEU A 13 1.47 -8.56 28.48
N GLU A 14 1.14 -9.23 29.58
CA GLU A 14 1.18 -10.69 29.67
C GLU A 14 0.17 -11.36 28.72
N LYS A 15 -1.06 -10.81 28.62
CA LYS A 15 -2.06 -11.28 27.64
C LYS A 15 -1.58 -11.10 26.20
N THR A 16 -0.99 -9.95 25.88
CA THR A 16 -0.42 -9.68 24.55
C THR A 16 0.73 -10.63 24.24
N ALA A 17 1.63 -10.86 25.20
CA ALA A 17 2.76 -11.77 25.05
C ALA A 17 2.30 -13.22 24.82
N ARG A 18 1.31 -13.71 25.58
CA ARG A 18 0.74 -15.06 25.36
C ARG A 18 0.14 -15.19 23.97
N ARG A 19 -0.67 -14.22 23.55
CA ARG A 19 -1.29 -14.22 22.23
C ARG A 19 -0.26 -14.14 21.09
N LEU A 20 0.81 -13.36 21.29
CA LEU A 20 1.92 -13.30 20.35
C LEU A 20 2.62 -14.65 20.25
N THR A 21 2.87 -15.34 21.37
CA THR A 21 3.46 -16.69 21.36
C THR A 21 2.59 -17.67 20.57
N ASP A 22 1.28 -17.67 20.81
CA ASP A 22 0.34 -18.55 20.09
C ASP A 22 0.35 -18.26 18.58
N ASP A 23 0.33 -16.98 18.20
CA ASP A 23 0.36 -16.58 16.79
C ASP A 23 1.72 -16.89 16.13
N ILE A 24 2.84 -16.66 16.82
CA ILE A 24 4.18 -16.98 16.32
C ILE A 24 4.29 -18.47 16.02
N GLN A 25 3.71 -19.34 16.85
CA GLN A 25 3.70 -20.79 16.60
C GLN A 25 2.97 -21.18 15.31
N SER A 26 2.04 -20.36 14.84
CA SER A 26 1.32 -20.56 13.58
C SER A 26 2.01 -19.93 12.36
N MET A 27 3.11 -19.18 12.55
CA MET A 27 3.83 -18.56 11.43
C MET A 27 4.60 -19.61 10.62
N SER A 28 4.67 -19.40 9.31
CA SER A 28 5.37 -20.30 8.38
C SER A 28 6.85 -20.50 8.73
N ASN A 29 7.51 -19.48 9.30
CA ASN A 29 8.91 -19.52 9.71
C ASN A 29 9.15 -20.10 11.11
N TYR A 30 8.11 -20.43 11.89
CA TYR A 30 8.26 -20.87 13.27
C TYR A 30 9.17 -22.10 13.40
N ARG A 31 9.00 -23.09 12.51
CA ARG A 31 9.79 -24.33 12.55
C ARG A 31 11.29 -24.06 12.37
N ALA A 32 11.64 -23.15 11.46
CA ALA A 32 13.03 -22.78 11.22
C ALA A 32 13.62 -22.09 12.45
N LEU A 33 12.93 -21.05 12.95
CA LEU A 33 13.32 -20.31 14.15
C LEU A 33 13.47 -21.23 15.37
N TYR A 34 12.51 -22.13 15.58
CA TYR A 34 12.53 -23.08 16.68
C TYR A 34 13.71 -24.04 16.59
N ASN A 35 13.98 -24.60 15.41
CA ASN A 35 15.13 -25.50 15.21
C ASN A 35 16.47 -24.80 15.47
N GLU A 36 16.58 -23.53 15.09
CA GLU A 36 17.80 -22.75 15.31
C GLU A 36 18.02 -22.45 16.80
N ILE A 37 16.96 -22.02 17.50
CA ILE A 37 16.99 -21.85 18.96
C ILE A 37 17.34 -23.17 19.65
N GLN A 38 16.78 -24.31 19.21
CA GLN A 38 17.12 -25.63 19.77
C GLN A 38 18.60 -25.98 19.59
N ARG A 39 19.19 -25.72 18.42
CA ARG A 39 20.62 -25.93 18.18
C ARG A 39 21.46 -25.05 19.09
N LEU A 40 21.06 -23.79 19.29
CA LEU A 40 21.76 -22.88 20.18
C LEU A 40 21.69 -23.34 21.64
N VAL A 41 20.51 -23.75 22.11
CA VAL A 41 20.29 -24.31 23.45
C VAL A 41 21.12 -25.58 23.68
N ALA A 42 21.33 -26.40 22.66
CA ALA A 42 22.13 -27.61 22.74
C ALA A 42 23.64 -27.37 22.63
N SER A 43 24.08 -26.14 22.33
CA SER A 43 25.49 -25.78 22.19
C SER A 43 26.20 -25.64 23.54
N SER A 44 27.54 -25.65 23.52
CA SER A 44 28.36 -25.40 24.71
C SER A 44 28.29 -23.94 25.22
N VAL A 45 27.70 -23.03 24.47
CA VAL A 45 27.58 -21.60 24.82
C VAL A 45 26.50 -21.37 25.88
N VAL A 46 25.47 -22.24 25.92
CA VAL A 46 24.37 -22.15 26.88
C VAL A 46 24.68 -23.01 28.10
N ASN A 47 24.97 -22.35 29.22
CA ASN A 47 25.31 -23.01 30.47
C ASN A 47 24.03 -23.46 31.19
N LYS A 48 23.95 -24.74 31.59
CA LYS A 48 22.80 -25.26 32.34
C LYS A 48 22.61 -24.58 33.70
N ASP A 49 23.69 -24.22 34.39
CA ASP A 49 23.64 -23.62 35.72
C ASP A 49 23.25 -22.13 35.68
N ASP A 50 23.45 -21.48 34.53
CA ASP A 50 23.05 -20.10 34.26
C ASP A 50 22.23 -20.00 32.96
N PHE A 51 21.26 -20.91 32.83
CA PHE A 51 20.55 -21.13 31.55
C PHE A 51 19.94 -19.86 30.99
N LYS A 52 19.25 -19.09 31.83
CA LYS A 52 18.53 -17.89 31.39
C LYS A 52 19.48 -16.84 30.83
N ASN A 53 20.53 -16.48 31.58
CA ASN A 53 21.40 -15.39 31.16
C ASN A 53 22.33 -15.82 30.02
N SER A 54 22.86 -17.04 30.08
CA SER A 54 23.70 -17.60 29.00
C SER A 54 22.93 -17.77 27.69
N LEU A 55 21.66 -18.21 27.74
CA LEU A 55 20.81 -18.28 26.55
C LEU A 55 20.52 -16.89 25.97
N VAL A 56 20.18 -15.90 26.81
CA VAL A 56 19.93 -14.53 26.32
C VAL A 56 21.19 -13.92 25.69
N ALA A 57 22.35 -14.14 26.28
CA ALA A 57 23.63 -13.71 25.69
C ALA A 57 23.89 -14.42 24.35
N ALA A 58 23.70 -15.74 24.31
CA ALA A 58 23.86 -16.52 23.09
C ALA A 58 22.90 -16.08 21.98
N LEU A 59 21.64 -15.75 22.30
CA LEU A 59 20.65 -15.23 21.35
C LEU A 59 21.07 -13.87 20.77
N LYS A 60 21.71 -13.01 21.58
CA LYS A 60 22.26 -11.73 21.12
C LYS A 60 23.44 -11.92 20.17
N ASP A 61 24.40 -12.72 20.60
CA ASP A 61 25.67 -12.91 19.88
C ASP A 61 25.46 -13.61 18.53
N ASN A 62 24.36 -14.38 18.39
CA ASN A 62 23.96 -15.04 17.14
C ASN A 62 22.88 -14.27 16.36
N GLY A 63 22.49 -13.06 16.78
CA GLY A 63 21.52 -12.23 16.06
C GLY A 63 20.05 -12.66 16.15
N LEU A 64 19.74 -13.80 16.77
CA LEU A 64 18.39 -14.34 16.95
C LEU A 64 17.48 -13.42 17.78
N GLU A 65 18.03 -12.67 18.74
CA GLU A 65 17.25 -11.66 19.46
C GLU A 65 16.66 -10.63 18.48
N THR A 66 17.45 -10.16 17.52
CA THR A 66 17.02 -9.16 16.54
C THR A 66 15.98 -9.75 15.59
N GLU A 67 16.12 -11.01 15.16
CA GLU A 67 15.11 -11.69 14.34
C GLU A 67 13.76 -11.81 15.08
N ILE A 68 13.79 -12.17 16.36
CA ILE A 68 12.59 -12.21 17.20
C ILE A 68 11.98 -10.82 17.31
N ARG A 69 12.79 -9.78 17.60
CA ARG A 69 12.33 -8.38 17.67
C ARG A 69 11.68 -7.92 16.37
N ASN A 70 12.26 -8.26 15.22
CA ASN A 70 11.67 -7.96 13.92
C ASN A 70 10.35 -8.71 13.71
N THR A 71 10.30 -9.99 14.08
CA THR A 71 9.04 -10.78 14.03
C THR A 71 7.95 -10.10 14.85
N VAL A 72 8.25 -9.65 16.07
CA VAL A 72 7.31 -8.90 16.92
C VAL A 72 6.90 -7.58 16.26
N PHE A 73 7.84 -6.85 15.66
CA PHE A 73 7.56 -5.60 14.97
C PHE A 73 6.62 -5.80 13.78
N HIS A 74 6.89 -6.75 12.89
CA HIS A 74 6.04 -7.04 11.73
C HIS A 74 4.65 -7.55 12.15
N TRP A 75 4.58 -8.41 13.18
CA TRP A 75 3.31 -8.87 13.74
C TRP A 75 2.49 -7.74 14.36
N ALA A 76 3.13 -6.84 15.11
CA ALA A 76 2.45 -5.70 15.71
C ALA A 76 1.85 -4.79 14.62
N ARG A 77 2.60 -4.61 13.53
CA ARG A 77 2.14 -3.87 12.34
C ARG A 77 0.99 -4.57 11.64
N SER A 78 1.02 -5.90 11.49
CA SER A 78 -0.06 -6.62 10.80
C SER A 78 -1.39 -6.64 11.57
N ARG A 79 -1.36 -6.61 12.91
CA ARG A 79 -2.57 -6.69 13.77
C ARG A 79 -3.11 -5.34 14.26
N GLY A 80 -2.24 -4.34 14.37
CA GLY A 80 -2.51 -3.07 15.06
C GLY A 80 -2.36 -1.88 14.13
N SER A 81 -3.29 -0.94 14.28
CA SER A 81 -3.54 0.16 13.35
C SER A 81 -2.32 1.05 13.06
N LEU A 82 -2.31 1.57 11.84
CA LEU A 82 -1.58 2.75 11.38
C LEU A 82 -1.99 4.05 12.13
N HIS A 83 -2.30 4.00 13.44
CA HIS A 83 -2.69 5.05 14.41
C HIS A 83 -4.10 5.05 15.03
N SER A 84 -4.92 4.01 14.89
CA SER A 84 -6.13 3.81 15.71
C SER A 84 -5.76 3.43 17.14
N ARG A 85 -5.34 4.43 17.92
CA ARG A 85 -5.79 4.52 19.30
C ARG A 85 -7.15 5.19 19.23
N SER A 86 -8.18 4.37 19.06
CA SER A 86 -9.56 4.81 19.26
C SER A 86 -9.61 5.63 20.54
N VAL A 87 -9.88 6.92 20.42
CA VAL A 87 -10.20 7.78 21.57
C VAL A 87 -11.41 7.14 22.22
N SER A 88 -11.24 6.56 23.40
CA SER A 88 -12.23 5.75 24.12
C SER A 88 -13.40 6.55 24.71
N HIS A 89 -13.78 7.68 24.08
CA HIS A 89 -14.78 8.58 24.66
C HIS A 89 -15.76 9.23 23.68
N ILE A 90 -15.80 8.84 22.41
CA ILE A 90 -16.86 9.27 21.50
C ILE A 90 -17.68 8.03 21.16
N GLN A 91 -19.00 8.08 21.39
CA GLN A 91 -19.95 7.06 20.92
C GLN A 91 -19.57 6.70 19.48
N ALA A 92 -19.06 5.48 19.25
CA ALA A 92 -18.59 5.06 17.95
C ALA A 92 -19.77 5.18 16.98
N ALA A 93 -19.70 6.11 16.03
CA ALA A 93 -20.69 6.27 14.99
C ALA A 93 -20.91 4.92 14.30
N ASP A 94 -22.17 4.53 14.05
CA ASP A 94 -22.46 3.31 13.32
C ASP A 94 -22.09 3.50 11.84
N LEU A 95 -20.88 3.08 11.48
CA LEU A 95 -20.36 3.12 10.11
C LEU A 95 -20.72 1.86 9.30
N SER A 96 -21.72 1.07 9.73
CA SER A 96 -22.16 -0.14 9.02
C SER A 96 -22.65 0.11 7.60
N TYR A 97 -23.07 1.34 7.28
CA TYR A 97 -23.45 1.74 5.94
C TYR A 97 -22.28 1.69 4.95
N LEU A 98 -21.04 1.97 5.39
CA LEU A 98 -19.83 1.85 4.55
C LEU A 98 -19.62 0.39 4.13
N LYS A 99 -19.80 -0.55 5.07
CA LYS A 99 -19.72 -1.98 4.78
C LYS A 99 -20.79 -2.42 3.78
N LYS A 100 -22.02 -1.89 3.90
CA LYS A 100 -23.10 -2.15 2.92
C LYS A 100 -22.72 -1.63 1.54
N THR A 101 -22.19 -0.41 1.44
CA THR A 101 -21.71 0.17 0.18
C THR A 101 -20.58 -0.68 -0.42
N GLN A 102 -19.62 -1.14 0.38
CA GLN A 102 -18.54 -2.01 -0.10
C GLN A 102 -19.08 -3.32 -0.69
N ILE A 103 -20.01 -3.99 0.00
CA ILE A 103 -20.63 -5.23 -0.50
C ILE A 103 -21.39 -4.96 -1.82
N GLN A 104 -22.10 -3.84 -1.93
CA GLN A 104 -22.78 -3.47 -3.16
C GLN A 104 -21.80 -3.19 -4.31
N TRP A 105 -20.66 -2.57 -3.98
CA TRP A 105 -19.60 -2.28 -4.94
C TRP A 105 -18.94 -3.57 -5.46
N GLU A 106 -18.56 -4.48 -4.57
CA GLU A 106 -18.04 -5.82 -4.93
C GLU A 106 -19.00 -6.57 -5.85
N ARG A 107 -20.30 -6.56 -5.53
CA ARG A 107 -21.34 -7.17 -6.39
C ARG A 107 -21.42 -6.52 -7.77
N ARG A 108 -21.24 -5.20 -7.86
CA ARG A 108 -21.24 -4.49 -9.15
C ARG A 108 -20.02 -4.89 -9.99
N ILE A 109 -18.84 -4.97 -9.38
CA ILE A 109 -17.62 -5.45 -10.06
C ILE A 109 -17.82 -6.90 -10.53
N GLN A 110 -18.33 -7.78 -9.66
CA GLN A 110 -18.60 -9.18 -10.01
C GLN A 110 -19.58 -9.31 -11.18
N LYS A 111 -20.67 -8.52 -11.17
CA LYS A 111 -21.61 -8.49 -12.30
C LYS A 111 -20.95 -8.01 -13.58
N SER A 112 -20.11 -6.97 -13.51
CA SER A 112 -19.38 -6.45 -14.66
C SER A 112 -18.45 -7.51 -15.24
N LEU A 113 -17.68 -8.19 -14.39
CA LEU A 113 -16.77 -9.26 -14.78
C LEU A 113 -17.51 -10.41 -15.47
N ASN A 114 -18.62 -10.89 -14.87
CA ASN A 114 -19.43 -11.95 -15.45
C ASN A 114 -20.08 -11.53 -16.78
N SER A 115 -20.52 -10.28 -16.89
CA SER A 115 -21.07 -9.71 -18.12
C SER A 115 -20.03 -9.69 -19.24
N THR A 116 -18.81 -9.21 -18.96
CA THR A 116 -17.70 -9.24 -19.92
C THR A 116 -17.37 -10.66 -20.35
N CYS A 117 -17.32 -11.62 -19.43
CA CYS A 117 -17.09 -13.02 -19.78
C CYS A 117 -18.20 -13.59 -20.68
N SER A 118 -19.45 -13.22 -20.43
CA SER A 118 -20.61 -13.68 -21.20
C SER A 118 -20.64 -13.05 -22.61
N GLU A 119 -20.32 -11.75 -22.71
CA GLU A 119 -20.25 -11.01 -23.97
C GLU A 119 -19.13 -11.52 -24.88
N LEU A 120 -17.95 -11.79 -24.31
CA LEU A 120 -16.79 -12.31 -25.03
C LEU A 120 -16.82 -13.83 -25.22
N ASN A 121 -17.82 -14.52 -24.65
CA ASN A 121 -17.93 -15.98 -24.63
C ASN A 121 -16.65 -16.68 -24.11
N ILE A 122 -16.09 -16.16 -23.01
CA ILE A 122 -14.89 -16.69 -22.34
C ILE A 122 -15.20 -17.15 -20.92
N PRO A 123 -14.53 -18.19 -20.40
CA PRO A 123 -14.64 -18.56 -18.99
C PRO A 123 -13.87 -17.59 -18.08
N LEU A 124 -14.20 -17.58 -16.79
CA LEU A 124 -13.38 -16.90 -15.78
C LEU A 124 -11.98 -17.52 -15.67
N ALA A 125 -11.92 -18.85 -15.72
CA ALA A 125 -10.69 -19.64 -15.61
C ALA A 125 -10.77 -20.91 -16.46
N ARG A 126 -9.67 -21.24 -17.14
CA ARG A 126 -9.48 -22.51 -17.84
C ARG A 126 -8.03 -22.97 -17.73
N VAL A 127 -7.82 -24.27 -17.94
CA VAL A 127 -6.46 -24.82 -18.12
C VAL A 127 -5.96 -24.39 -19.50
N ARG A 128 -4.73 -23.89 -19.59
CA ARG A 128 -4.11 -23.58 -20.89
C ARG A 128 -3.86 -24.84 -21.70
N SER A 129 -3.89 -24.70 -23.02
CA SER A 129 -3.40 -25.77 -23.90
C SER A 129 -1.89 -25.97 -23.68
N THR A 130 -1.38 -27.14 -24.03
CA THR A 130 0.06 -27.41 -23.94
C THR A 130 0.86 -26.43 -24.81
N ALA A 131 0.37 -26.13 -26.02
CA ALA A 131 1.00 -25.18 -26.93
C ALA A 131 1.08 -23.77 -26.32
N ASP A 132 -0.03 -23.23 -25.79
CA ASP A 132 -0.03 -21.88 -25.19
C ASP A 132 0.87 -21.82 -23.95
N ARG A 133 0.90 -22.90 -23.16
CA ARG A 133 1.74 -22.98 -21.96
C ARG A 133 3.22 -22.99 -22.34
N ASP A 134 3.59 -23.80 -23.33
CA ASP A 134 4.98 -23.94 -23.75
C ASP A 134 5.46 -22.64 -24.42
N GLU A 135 4.63 -21.97 -25.24
CA GLU A 135 4.94 -20.63 -25.78
C GLU A 135 5.11 -19.57 -24.68
N LEU A 136 4.20 -19.52 -23.70
CA LEU A 136 4.29 -18.58 -22.59
C LEU A 136 5.52 -18.84 -21.72
N ALA A 137 5.91 -20.10 -21.54
CA ALA A 137 7.11 -20.48 -20.81
C ALA A 137 8.38 -20.04 -21.54
N GLU A 138 8.44 -20.21 -22.87
CA GLU A 138 9.55 -19.74 -23.71
C GLU A 138 9.68 -18.22 -23.66
N LYS A 139 8.56 -17.50 -23.70
CA LYS A 139 8.51 -16.02 -23.67
C LYS A 139 8.47 -15.43 -22.26
N TRP A 140 8.63 -16.22 -21.20
CA TRP A 140 8.47 -15.72 -19.81
C TRP A 140 9.35 -14.51 -19.50
N ASN A 141 10.54 -14.42 -20.10
CA ASN A 141 11.44 -13.31 -19.89
C ASN A 141 11.16 -12.07 -20.74
N GLU A 142 10.36 -12.21 -21.80
CA GLU A 142 10.05 -11.19 -22.82
C GLU A 142 8.52 -11.17 -23.07
N LEU A 143 7.73 -11.14 -21.98
CA LEU A 143 6.25 -11.18 -22.02
C LEU A 143 5.63 -10.02 -22.79
N SER A 144 6.35 -8.90 -22.95
CA SER A 144 5.99 -7.77 -23.81
C SER A 144 5.88 -8.14 -25.30
N THR A 145 6.50 -9.25 -25.71
CA THR A 145 6.41 -9.81 -27.07
C THR A 145 5.33 -10.90 -27.21
N TYR A 146 4.68 -11.26 -26.11
CA TYR A 146 3.59 -12.23 -26.12
C TYR A 146 2.31 -11.56 -26.62
N ASP A 147 1.91 -11.91 -27.84
CA ASP A 147 0.78 -11.29 -28.52
C ASP A 147 -0.54 -11.80 -27.95
N ILE A 148 -1.36 -10.87 -27.44
CA ILE A 148 -2.70 -11.15 -26.92
C ILE A 148 -3.65 -10.16 -27.58
N ASP A 149 -4.66 -10.67 -28.29
CA ASP A 149 -5.74 -9.83 -28.79
C ASP A 149 -6.58 -9.29 -27.62
N LEU A 150 -6.43 -7.99 -27.37
CA LEU A 150 -7.13 -7.25 -26.33
C LEU A 150 -8.20 -6.31 -26.90
N SER A 151 -8.47 -6.35 -28.21
CA SER A 151 -9.35 -5.39 -28.90
C SER A 151 -10.77 -5.33 -28.34
N GLN A 152 -11.26 -6.45 -27.78
CA GLN A 152 -12.59 -6.57 -27.20
C GLN A 152 -12.62 -6.35 -25.67
N TYR A 153 -11.45 -6.24 -25.04
CA TYR A 153 -11.35 -6.03 -23.60
C TYR A 153 -11.44 -4.54 -23.24
N ARG A 154 -12.04 -4.28 -22.09
CA ARG A 154 -12.12 -2.93 -21.50
C ARG A 154 -11.89 -3.04 -19.99
N PRO A 155 -11.32 -2.00 -19.35
CA PRO A 155 -11.21 -1.99 -17.90
C PRO A 155 -12.59 -2.16 -17.25
N LEU A 156 -12.67 -2.97 -16.20
CA LEU A 156 -13.95 -3.23 -15.51
C LEU A 156 -14.49 -2.00 -14.79
N TYR A 157 -13.57 -1.17 -14.27
CA TYR A 157 -13.88 0.12 -13.66
C TYR A 157 -12.62 0.98 -13.63
N ALA A 158 -12.81 2.29 -13.59
CA ALA A 158 -11.77 3.29 -13.45
C ALA A 158 -11.92 4.03 -12.10
N PRO A 159 -10.92 4.83 -11.70
CA PRO A 159 -11.02 5.66 -10.49
C PRO A 159 -12.28 6.54 -10.45
N LYS A 160 -12.75 7.04 -11.60
CA LYS A 160 -13.98 7.84 -11.68
C LYS A 160 -15.22 7.04 -11.24
N ASP A 161 -15.37 5.80 -11.70
CA ASP A 161 -16.50 4.94 -11.33
C ASP A 161 -16.52 4.66 -9.83
N PHE A 162 -15.33 4.46 -9.25
CA PHE A 162 -15.19 4.23 -7.83
C PHE A 162 -15.49 5.50 -7.01
N LEU A 163 -15.03 6.66 -7.46
CA LEU A 163 -15.37 7.95 -6.83
C LEU A 163 -16.89 8.20 -6.83
N ASP A 164 -17.59 7.86 -7.92
CA ASP A 164 -19.05 7.96 -7.99
C ASP A 164 -19.73 7.07 -6.94
N VAL A 165 -19.17 5.89 -6.64
CA VAL A 165 -19.61 5.04 -5.52
C VAL A 165 -19.38 5.76 -4.18
N LEU A 166 -18.24 6.40 -3.99
CA LEU A 166 -17.98 7.15 -2.75
C LEU A 166 -18.98 8.31 -2.57
N PHE A 167 -19.34 9.03 -3.63
CA PHE A 167 -20.36 10.08 -3.58
C PHE A 167 -21.78 9.54 -3.33
N SER A 168 -22.02 8.26 -3.59
CA SER A 168 -23.29 7.60 -3.29
C SER A 168 -23.45 7.25 -1.81
N ILE A 169 -22.37 7.30 -1.01
CA ILE A 169 -22.40 7.02 0.42
C ILE A 169 -23.33 8.02 1.14
N ARG A 170 -24.26 7.49 1.93
CA ARG A 170 -25.19 8.27 2.75
C ARG A 170 -25.06 7.81 4.19
N ASP A 171 -24.74 8.74 5.07
CA ASP A 171 -24.85 8.54 6.50
C ASP A 171 -26.35 8.59 6.88
N PRO A 172 -26.93 7.53 7.46
CA PRO A 172 -28.35 7.53 7.85
C PRO A 172 -28.73 8.61 8.86
N SER A 173 -27.76 9.11 9.63
CA SER A 173 -27.97 10.19 10.61
C SER A 173 -27.99 11.59 9.97
N PHE A 174 -27.50 11.72 8.73
CA PHE A 174 -27.40 13.00 8.03
C PHE A 174 -28.72 13.37 7.35
N LYS A 175 -29.41 14.38 7.88
CA LYS A 175 -30.62 14.96 7.26
C LYS A 175 -30.22 15.94 6.18
N LYS A 176 -30.26 15.48 4.93
CA LYS A 176 -30.00 16.31 3.75
C LYS A 176 -31.02 17.46 3.65
N GLN A 177 -30.56 18.71 3.53
CA GLN A 177 -31.44 19.81 3.12
C GLN A 177 -31.80 19.65 1.64
N LEU A 178 -33.04 20.00 1.25
CA LEU A 178 -33.58 19.72 -0.11
C LEU A 178 -32.71 20.26 -1.26
N ASP A 179 -31.96 21.36 -1.02
CA ASP A 179 -31.16 22.04 -2.04
C ASP A 179 -29.64 21.88 -1.87
N GLU A 180 -29.17 21.10 -0.88
CA GLU A 180 -27.73 20.85 -0.73
C GLU A 180 -27.24 19.84 -1.77
N LEU A 181 -26.34 20.28 -2.65
CA LEU A 181 -25.55 19.39 -3.48
C LEU A 181 -24.71 18.49 -2.57
N ASN A 182 -24.64 17.18 -2.86
CA ASN A 182 -23.69 16.27 -2.20
C ASN A 182 -22.29 16.60 -2.72
N TRP A 183 -21.75 17.70 -2.20
CA TRP A 183 -20.59 18.39 -2.73
C TRP A 183 -19.28 17.84 -2.15
N ASP A 184 -19.32 17.32 -0.92
CA ASP A 184 -18.17 16.91 -0.13
C ASP A 184 -18.47 15.65 0.71
N PHE A 185 -17.47 15.15 1.43
CA PHE A 185 -17.53 13.98 2.31
C PHE A 185 -17.81 14.36 3.77
N SER A 186 -18.19 15.60 4.06
CA SER A 186 -18.26 16.12 5.43
C SER A 186 -19.32 15.45 6.31
N HIS A 187 -20.31 14.79 5.68
CA HIS A 187 -21.35 13.99 6.35
C HIS A 187 -20.84 12.66 6.91
N ILE A 188 -19.66 12.19 6.49
CA ILE A 188 -19.08 10.92 6.95
C ILE A 188 -18.35 11.14 8.28
N GLN A 189 -18.76 10.41 9.32
CA GLN A 189 -18.24 10.53 10.68
C GLN A 189 -16.97 9.70 10.91
N ILE A 190 -15.94 9.88 10.07
CA ILE A 190 -14.60 9.30 10.28
C ILE A 190 -13.68 10.38 10.85
N SER A 191 -12.89 10.04 11.88
CA SER A 191 -11.89 10.95 12.43
C SER A 191 -10.73 11.10 11.46
N VAL A 192 -10.39 12.35 11.13
CA VAL A 192 -9.23 12.69 10.30
C VAL A 192 -8.38 13.74 11.01
N LYS A 193 -7.07 13.72 10.79
CA LYS A 193 -6.15 14.64 11.45
C LYS A 193 -6.31 16.06 10.95
N THR A 194 -6.20 17.02 11.87
CA THR A 194 -5.97 18.44 11.56
C THR A 194 -4.52 18.65 11.10
N LEU A 195 -4.24 19.77 10.41
CA LEU A 195 -2.85 20.13 10.08
C LEU A 195 -1.95 20.23 11.31
N ALA A 196 -2.46 20.71 12.45
CA ALA A 196 -1.70 20.75 13.69
C ALA A 196 -1.30 19.34 14.17
N GLN A 197 -2.16 18.34 14.00
CA GLN A 197 -1.83 16.94 14.29
C GLN A 197 -0.87 16.36 13.26
N LEU A 198 -1.04 16.67 11.96
CA LEU A 198 -0.09 16.26 10.93
C LEU A 198 1.31 16.84 11.16
N ARG A 199 1.43 18.11 11.57
CA ARG A 199 2.72 18.72 11.95
C ARG A 199 3.41 17.99 13.10
N ARG A 200 2.64 17.52 14.09
CA ARG A 200 3.18 16.71 15.21
C ARG A 200 3.58 15.31 14.76
N MET A 201 2.85 14.75 13.80
CA MET A 201 3.12 13.42 13.25
C MET A 201 4.39 13.43 12.39
N TYR A 202 4.51 14.37 11.47
CA TYR A 202 5.63 14.52 10.54
C TYR A 202 6.68 15.48 11.08
N LEU A 203 7.33 15.10 12.18
CA LEU A 203 8.20 15.98 12.97
C LEU A 203 9.43 16.44 12.17
N GLU A 204 10.06 15.53 11.44
CA GLU A 204 11.25 15.79 10.64
C GLU A 204 10.97 16.86 9.56
N LEU A 205 9.77 16.83 8.97
CA LEU A 205 9.30 17.85 8.03
C LEU A 205 8.96 19.16 8.76
N SER A 206 8.17 19.12 9.84
CA SER A 206 7.69 20.33 10.52
C SER A 206 8.79 21.10 11.26
N GLN A 207 9.90 20.44 11.60
CA GLN A 207 11.09 21.06 12.20
C GLN A 207 12.08 21.60 11.16
N GLY A 208 11.84 21.38 9.86
CA GLY A 208 12.78 21.84 8.83
C GLY A 208 14.09 21.07 8.84
N LEU A 209 14.11 19.79 9.25
CA LEU A 209 15.36 19.03 9.28
C LEU A 209 15.91 18.82 7.85
N PRO A 210 17.22 18.58 7.71
CA PRO A 210 17.80 18.14 6.43
C PRO A 210 17.28 16.74 6.05
N LEU A 211 16.55 16.66 4.94
CA LEU A 211 15.97 15.42 4.38
C LEU A 211 16.50 15.19 2.97
N LEU A 212 16.69 13.93 2.59
CA LEU A 212 16.91 13.59 1.18
C LEU A 212 15.68 13.98 0.34
N GLY A 213 15.93 14.41 -0.90
CA GLY A 213 14.90 14.93 -1.80
C GLY A 213 14.63 16.44 -1.69
N ILE A 214 15.17 17.14 -0.68
CA ILE A 214 15.14 18.61 -0.62
C ILE A 214 16.32 19.18 -1.40
N ASN A 215 17.54 18.89 -0.95
CA ASN A 215 18.79 19.20 -1.63
C ASN A 215 19.84 18.17 -1.16
N PRO A 216 20.30 17.25 -2.04
CA PRO A 216 21.25 16.19 -1.68
C PRO A 216 22.63 16.73 -1.27
N ASP A 217 23.00 17.92 -1.77
CA ASP A 217 24.27 18.59 -1.49
C ASP A 217 24.22 19.49 -0.25
N MET A 218 23.19 19.37 0.59
CA MET A 218 23.14 20.08 1.85
C MET A 218 24.31 19.68 2.76
N PRO A 219 24.83 20.63 3.58
CA PRO A 219 25.88 20.35 4.55
C PRO A 219 25.47 19.21 5.47
N ALA A 220 26.32 18.20 5.58
CA ALA A 220 26.18 17.12 6.54
C ALA A 220 26.70 17.52 7.93
N THR A 221 26.44 16.67 8.91
CA THR A 221 27.16 16.69 10.18
C THR A 221 28.66 16.43 9.99
N GLU A 222 29.49 16.84 10.96
CA GLU A 222 30.96 16.80 10.85
C GLU A 222 31.48 15.43 10.36
N GLY A 223 32.28 15.45 9.27
CA GLY A 223 32.95 14.25 8.74
C GLY A 223 32.39 13.70 7.42
N PHE A 224 31.34 14.29 6.84
CA PHE A 224 30.82 13.89 5.53
C PHE A 224 30.75 15.07 4.55
N PRO A 225 30.94 14.84 3.24
CA PRO A 225 30.93 15.91 2.24
C PRO A 225 29.54 16.51 2.00
N ASN A 226 28.49 15.69 2.08
CA ASN A 226 27.10 16.12 1.91
C ASN A 226 26.14 15.15 2.61
N LEU A 227 24.86 15.54 2.68
CA LEU A 227 23.81 14.75 3.32
C LEU A 227 23.68 13.35 2.70
N GLU A 228 23.80 13.21 1.38
CA GLU A 228 23.71 11.89 0.73
C GLU A 228 24.80 10.92 1.20
N ALA A 229 26.05 11.39 1.34
CA ALA A 229 27.15 10.59 1.86
C ALA A 229 26.95 10.19 3.34
N GLU A 230 26.51 11.14 4.18
CA GLU A 230 26.15 10.85 5.59
C GLU A 230 25.07 9.76 5.65
N ARG A 231 23.99 9.94 4.88
CA ARG A 231 22.85 9.03 4.86
C ARG A 231 23.22 7.65 4.33
N THR A 232 24.12 7.57 3.35
CA THR A 232 24.65 6.29 2.84
C THR A 232 25.43 5.55 3.92
N HIS A 233 26.34 6.22 4.61
CA HIS A 233 27.12 5.61 5.69
C HIS A 233 26.25 5.14 6.87
N ILE A 234 25.29 5.97 7.29
CA ILE A 234 24.36 5.60 8.35
C ILE A 234 23.45 4.46 7.89
N GLY A 235 22.97 4.50 6.65
CA GLY A 235 22.11 3.47 6.07
C GLY A 235 22.76 2.09 6.07
N GLU A 236 24.05 1.99 5.75
CA GLU A 236 24.77 0.71 5.84
C GLU A 236 24.86 0.19 7.27
N LYS A 237 25.06 1.08 8.27
CA LYS A 237 25.01 0.67 9.69
C LYS A 237 23.63 0.19 10.09
N VAL A 238 22.57 0.84 9.60
CA VAL A 238 21.18 0.44 9.83
C VAL A 238 20.92 -0.95 9.25
N LEU A 239 21.35 -1.21 8.01
CA LEU A 239 21.22 -2.53 7.38
C LEU A 239 22.02 -3.60 8.13
N ASN A 240 23.25 -3.29 8.55
CA ASN A 240 24.09 -4.20 9.33
C ASN A 240 23.51 -4.52 10.71
N SER A 241 22.74 -3.61 11.31
CA SER A 241 22.04 -3.87 12.57
C SER A 241 20.88 -4.87 12.41
N ASN A 242 20.40 -5.08 11.17
CA ASN A 242 19.25 -5.90 10.82
C ASN A 242 18.01 -5.61 11.68
N HIS A 243 17.82 -4.36 12.14
CA HIS A 243 16.75 -4.01 13.08
C HIS A 243 15.67 -3.16 12.41
N ALA A 244 14.51 -3.76 12.11
CA ALA A 244 13.45 -3.15 11.32
C ALA A 244 12.89 -1.82 11.88
N PRO A 245 12.62 -1.68 13.19
CA PRO A 245 12.30 -0.39 13.81
C PRO A 245 13.31 0.73 13.53
N ILE A 246 14.62 0.42 13.55
CA ILE A 246 15.67 1.41 13.27
C ILE A 246 15.63 1.80 11.78
N ALA A 247 15.40 0.83 10.90
CA ALA A 247 15.23 1.06 9.47
C ALA A 247 14.00 1.94 9.18
N GLN A 248 12.90 1.75 9.90
CA GLN A 248 11.71 2.60 9.78
C GLN A 248 11.99 4.04 10.22
N GLU A 249 12.60 4.23 11.38
CA GLU A 249 12.98 5.57 11.86
C GLU A 249 13.96 6.25 10.89
N PHE A 250 14.89 5.49 10.31
CA PHE A 250 15.79 6.00 9.28
C PHE A 250 15.00 6.56 8.08
N LEU A 251 13.97 5.88 7.58
CA LEU A 251 13.21 6.33 6.40
C LEU A 251 12.52 7.70 6.55
N LYS A 252 12.27 8.20 7.77
CA LYS A 252 11.67 9.53 7.99
C LYS A 252 12.51 10.68 7.44
N ARG A 253 13.83 10.46 7.23
CA ARG A 253 14.76 11.42 6.59
C ARG A 253 15.15 11.04 5.15
N GLY A 254 14.47 10.05 4.57
CA GLY A 254 14.66 9.54 3.21
C GLY A 254 15.81 8.55 3.07
N SER A 255 15.74 7.66 2.07
CA SER A 255 16.79 6.67 1.79
C SER A 255 17.69 7.07 0.60
N PRO A 256 18.99 6.76 0.62
CA PRO A 256 19.80 6.76 -0.60
C PRO A 256 19.26 5.73 -1.60
N ARG A 257 19.45 5.98 -2.90
CA ARG A 257 18.94 5.10 -3.98
C ARG A 257 19.44 3.66 -3.84
N ALA A 258 20.73 3.48 -3.62
CA ALA A 258 21.37 2.16 -3.56
C ALA A 258 20.91 1.30 -2.37
N LEU A 259 20.40 1.92 -1.30
CA LEU A 259 20.01 1.22 -0.07
C LEU A 259 18.49 1.01 0.04
N ARG A 260 17.70 1.76 -0.76
CA ARG A 260 16.26 1.87 -0.57
C ARG A 260 15.54 0.53 -0.60
N GLY A 261 15.80 -0.32 -1.61
CA GLY A 261 15.19 -1.65 -1.69
C GLY A 261 15.43 -2.48 -0.43
N ARG A 262 16.70 -2.60 -0.01
CA ARG A 262 17.09 -3.36 1.19
C ARG A 262 16.46 -2.81 2.48
N ILE A 263 16.36 -1.48 2.60
CA ILE A 263 15.75 -0.84 3.78
C ILE A 263 14.22 -1.08 3.77
N TRP A 264 13.57 -0.94 2.62
CA TRP A 264 12.13 -1.20 2.49
C TRP A 264 11.80 -2.66 2.80
N SER A 265 12.57 -3.61 2.26
CA SER A 265 12.36 -5.03 2.54
C SER A 265 12.53 -5.36 4.02
N LEU A 266 13.50 -4.72 4.69
CA LEU A 266 13.70 -4.87 6.14
C LEU A 266 12.52 -4.30 6.96
N VAL A 267 11.98 -3.13 6.59
CA VAL A 267 10.83 -2.52 7.29
C VAL A 267 9.54 -3.32 7.06
N LEU A 268 9.35 -3.83 5.85
CA LEU A 268 8.17 -4.60 5.45
C LEU A 268 8.22 -6.05 5.91
N GLY A 269 9.40 -6.57 6.26
CA GLY A 269 9.59 -7.99 6.58
C GLY A 269 9.51 -8.87 5.34
N SER A 270 9.90 -8.35 4.17
CA SER A 270 9.83 -9.02 2.86
C SER A 270 11.22 -9.44 2.35
N VAL A 271 12.17 -9.65 3.27
CA VAL A 271 13.48 -10.22 2.93
C VAL A 271 13.26 -11.68 2.50
N ILE A 272 13.69 -11.99 1.28
CA ILE A 272 13.47 -13.29 0.63
C ILE A 272 14.22 -14.41 1.37
N LYS A 273 13.52 -15.54 1.58
CA LYS A 273 14.05 -16.81 2.07
C LYS A 273 13.91 -17.90 1.01
N ASP A 274 14.55 -19.05 1.19
CA ASP A 274 14.51 -20.16 0.22
C ASP A 274 13.06 -20.62 -0.08
N ASN A 275 12.23 -20.79 0.95
CA ASN A 275 10.82 -21.15 0.79
C ASN A 275 10.03 -20.09 -0.03
N ASP A 276 10.43 -18.82 0.04
CA ASP A 276 9.77 -17.75 -0.69
C ASP A 276 10.05 -17.86 -2.20
N ILE A 277 11.26 -18.29 -2.57
CA ILE A 277 11.67 -18.54 -3.96
C ILE A 277 10.88 -19.72 -4.52
N GLU A 278 10.79 -20.82 -3.75
CA GLU A 278 9.99 -22.00 -4.13
C GLU A 278 8.53 -21.63 -4.36
N TYR A 279 7.92 -20.88 -3.43
CA TYR A 279 6.54 -20.43 -3.57
C TYR A 279 6.35 -19.49 -4.78
N TYR A 280 7.29 -18.59 -5.04
CA TYR A 280 7.21 -17.73 -6.23
C TYR A 280 7.25 -18.53 -7.54
N GLU A 281 8.06 -19.58 -7.62
CA GLU A 281 8.07 -20.49 -8.78
C GLU A 281 6.75 -21.28 -8.87
N GLU A 282 6.12 -21.66 -7.77
CA GLU A 282 4.75 -22.22 -7.79
C GLU A 282 3.73 -21.23 -8.35
N LEU A 283 3.79 -19.96 -7.96
CA LEU A 283 2.93 -18.91 -8.51
C LEU A 283 3.12 -18.76 -10.03
N LYS A 284 4.38 -18.72 -10.47
CA LYS A 284 4.72 -18.70 -11.91
C LYS A 284 4.18 -19.93 -12.63
N ASN A 285 4.33 -21.12 -12.06
CA ASN A 285 3.77 -22.35 -12.64
C ASN A 285 2.24 -22.29 -12.75
N MET A 286 1.55 -21.70 -11.77
CA MET A 286 0.11 -21.43 -11.87
C MET A 286 -0.21 -20.41 -12.97
N VAL A 287 0.62 -19.38 -13.14
CA VAL A 287 0.50 -18.43 -14.26
C VAL A 287 0.70 -19.15 -15.59
N LEU A 288 1.58 -20.15 -15.72
CA LEU A 288 1.75 -20.92 -16.94
C LEU A 288 0.59 -21.89 -17.20
N GLN A 289 0.09 -22.54 -16.14
CA GLN A 289 -0.91 -23.61 -16.25
C GLN A 289 -2.35 -23.11 -16.46
N TYR A 290 -2.73 -22.00 -15.82
CA TYR A 290 -4.12 -21.53 -15.82
C TYR A 290 -4.29 -20.17 -16.49
N ASP A 291 -5.13 -20.10 -17.52
CA ASP A 291 -5.55 -18.87 -18.16
C ASP A 291 -6.78 -18.33 -17.43
N ILE A 292 -6.65 -17.14 -16.84
CA ILE A 292 -7.77 -16.46 -16.20
C ILE A 292 -7.98 -15.08 -16.80
N VAL A 293 -9.23 -14.62 -16.78
CA VAL A 293 -9.60 -13.32 -17.36
C VAL A 293 -8.82 -12.14 -16.75
N ILE A 294 -8.37 -12.26 -15.49
CA ILE A 294 -7.53 -11.23 -14.84
C ILE A 294 -6.19 -11.03 -15.56
N ASP A 295 -5.63 -12.05 -16.21
CA ASP A 295 -4.39 -11.90 -16.98
C ASP A 295 -4.57 -10.85 -18.08
N LYS A 296 -5.72 -10.87 -18.76
CA LYS A 296 -6.02 -9.97 -19.88
C LYS A 296 -6.26 -8.55 -19.38
N LEU A 297 -6.90 -8.43 -18.21
CA LEU A 297 -7.07 -7.13 -17.55
C LEU A 297 -5.74 -6.53 -17.10
N ILE A 298 -4.82 -7.33 -16.57
CA ILE A 298 -3.46 -6.89 -16.20
C ILE A 298 -2.69 -6.48 -17.46
N VAL A 299 -2.70 -7.32 -18.50
CA VAL A 299 -1.92 -7.04 -19.71
C VAL A 299 -2.41 -5.76 -20.38
N MET A 300 -3.72 -5.62 -20.53
CA MET A 300 -4.34 -4.39 -21.02
C MET A 300 -4.00 -3.17 -20.16
N ASP A 301 -3.98 -3.31 -18.82
CA ASP A 301 -3.68 -2.19 -17.95
C ASP A 301 -2.23 -1.70 -18.11
N VAL A 302 -1.25 -2.60 -18.21
CA VAL A 302 0.15 -2.23 -18.50
C VAL A 302 0.24 -1.52 -19.84
N GLN A 303 -0.41 -2.05 -20.89
CA GLN A 303 -0.41 -1.47 -22.23
C GLN A 303 -1.04 -0.08 -22.29
N LEU A 304 -2.08 0.18 -21.49
CA LEU A 304 -2.75 1.47 -21.41
C LEU A 304 -2.06 2.47 -20.49
N THR A 305 -1.15 2.01 -19.63
CA THR A 305 -0.49 2.84 -18.62
C THR A 305 1.03 2.83 -18.80
N ALA A 306 1.75 1.96 -18.09
CA ALA A 306 3.21 1.95 -18.02
C ALA A 306 3.89 1.92 -19.40
N ARG A 307 3.33 1.21 -20.39
CA ARG A 307 3.87 1.16 -21.76
C ARG A 307 3.91 2.51 -22.47
N ASN A 308 2.93 3.37 -22.19
CA ASN A 308 2.83 4.70 -22.81
C ASN A 308 3.41 5.81 -21.90
N ASP A 309 4.15 5.42 -20.86
CA ASP A 309 4.75 6.34 -19.89
C ASP A 309 6.26 6.40 -20.11
N ASP A 310 6.78 7.59 -20.40
CA ASP A 310 8.20 7.84 -20.68
C ASP A 310 9.13 7.40 -19.53
N GLN A 311 8.60 7.26 -18.31
CA GLN A 311 9.35 6.84 -17.13
C GLN A 311 9.25 5.34 -16.85
N TYR A 312 8.27 4.62 -17.41
CA TYR A 312 8.01 3.22 -17.04
C TYR A 312 7.96 2.24 -18.21
N PHE A 313 8.01 2.70 -19.46
CA PHE A 313 7.90 1.84 -20.64
C PHE A 313 8.93 0.69 -20.69
N VAL A 314 10.10 0.86 -20.08
CA VAL A 314 11.16 -0.16 -20.03
C VAL A 314 10.87 -1.33 -19.09
N PHE A 315 9.82 -1.25 -18.26
CA PHE A 315 9.54 -2.23 -17.20
C PHE A 315 8.36 -3.17 -17.51
N GLU A 316 7.86 -3.21 -18.75
CA GLU A 316 6.71 -4.05 -19.12
C GLU A 316 6.87 -5.51 -18.65
N ASP A 317 7.99 -6.16 -18.96
CA ASP A 317 8.21 -7.58 -18.65
C ASP A 317 8.21 -7.88 -17.16
N VAL A 318 8.89 -7.06 -16.36
CA VAL A 318 8.94 -7.25 -14.90
C VAL A 318 7.58 -6.95 -14.25
N LEU A 319 6.82 -6.01 -14.80
CA LEU A 319 5.45 -5.74 -14.37
C LEU A 319 4.54 -6.93 -14.66
N TYR A 320 4.61 -7.53 -15.85
CA TYR A 320 3.82 -8.73 -16.16
C TYR A 320 4.16 -9.87 -15.20
N LYS A 321 5.44 -10.19 -14.99
CA LYS A 321 5.88 -11.23 -14.05
C LYS A 321 5.32 -10.99 -12.64
N THR A 322 5.43 -9.76 -12.14
CA THR A 322 4.98 -9.39 -10.79
C THR A 322 3.46 -9.48 -10.66
N MET A 323 2.73 -8.86 -11.58
CA MET A 323 1.28 -8.71 -11.48
C MET A 323 0.53 -10.00 -11.78
N LEU A 324 1.02 -10.81 -12.72
CA LEU A 324 0.44 -12.13 -13.00
C LEU A 324 0.63 -13.06 -11.80
N CYS A 325 1.83 -13.14 -11.20
CA CYS A 325 2.05 -13.93 -9.98
C CYS A 325 1.19 -13.40 -8.81
N PHE A 326 1.09 -12.08 -8.63
CA PHE A 326 0.21 -11.46 -7.64
C PHE A 326 -1.24 -11.91 -7.78
N SER A 327 -1.77 -12.00 -9.00
CA SER A 327 -3.16 -12.44 -9.20
C SER A 327 -3.42 -13.90 -8.75
N ARG A 328 -2.38 -14.73 -8.71
CA ARG A 328 -2.43 -16.17 -8.35
C ARG A 328 -2.19 -16.45 -6.87
N ASP A 329 -1.62 -15.51 -6.12
CA ASP A 329 -1.26 -15.72 -4.72
C ASP A 329 -2.48 -15.69 -3.80
N SER A 330 -2.81 -16.85 -3.23
CA SER A 330 -3.93 -17.04 -2.31
C SER A 330 -3.65 -16.55 -0.89
N GLU A 331 -2.39 -16.28 -0.52
CA GLU A 331 -2.03 -15.68 0.77
C GLU A 331 -2.52 -14.22 0.88
N ILE A 332 -2.79 -13.56 -0.25
CA ILE A 332 -3.35 -12.19 -0.32
C ILE A 332 -4.83 -12.16 0.08
N LEU A 333 -5.57 -13.23 -0.19
CA LEU A 333 -7.02 -13.27 -0.09
C LEU A 333 -7.51 -12.95 1.32
N ALA A 334 -6.98 -13.66 2.33
CA ALA A 334 -7.44 -13.51 3.70
C ALA A 334 -7.18 -12.09 4.24
N PRO A 335 -5.97 -11.50 4.14
CA PRO A 335 -5.74 -10.12 4.55
C PRO A 335 -6.67 -9.08 3.90
N VAL A 336 -6.98 -9.24 2.61
CA VAL A 336 -7.83 -8.28 1.87
C VAL A 336 -9.31 -8.44 2.20
N THR A 337 -9.79 -9.67 2.48
CA THR A 337 -11.22 -9.96 2.72
C THR A 337 -11.61 -9.98 4.20
N THR A 338 -10.66 -10.23 5.10
CA THR A 338 -10.91 -10.30 6.56
C THR A 338 -10.65 -8.99 7.29
N ASP A 339 -10.20 -7.94 6.58
CA ASP A 339 -10.14 -6.61 7.16
C ASP A 339 -11.55 -6.23 7.66
N ARG A 340 -11.68 -6.06 8.98
CA ARG A 340 -12.97 -5.90 9.69
C ARG A 340 -13.74 -4.68 9.19
N SER A 341 -13.05 -3.77 8.51
CA SER A 341 -13.58 -2.54 7.93
C SER A 341 -14.09 -2.70 6.49
N ALA A 342 -13.84 -3.83 5.81
CA ALA A 342 -14.22 -4.10 4.41
C ALA A 342 -15.27 -5.23 4.28
N GLY A 343 -15.84 -5.37 3.07
CA GLY A 343 -16.79 -6.43 2.70
C GLY A 343 -16.08 -7.79 2.55
N SER A 344 -16.83 -8.88 2.74
CA SER A 344 -16.28 -10.25 2.83
C SER A 344 -16.75 -11.14 1.66
N GLN A 345 -17.15 -10.58 0.51
CA GLN A 345 -17.69 -11.39 -0.59
C GLN A 345 -16.60 -11.80 -1.58
N VAL A 346 -16.42 -13.11 -1.74
CA VAL A 346 -15.50 -13.72 -2.72
C VAL A 346 -16.28 -14.25 -3.94
N ILE A 347 -15.66 -14.19 -5.11
CA ILE A 347 -16.22 -14.81 -6.33
C ILE A 347 -15.79 -16.28 -6.36
N HIS A 348 -16.69 -17.17 -6.74
CA HIS A 348 -16.37 -18.56 -7.02
C HIS A 348 -16.40 -18.81 -8.54
N ALA A 349 -15.35 -19.42 -9.08
CA ALA A 349 -15.26 -19.81 -10.49
C ALA A 349 -15.17 -21.34 -10.61
N VAL A 350 -15.92 -21.90 -11.54
CA VAL A 350 -15.82 -23.33 -11.92
C VAL A 350 -14.88 -23.45 -13.11
N LEU A 351 -13.90 -24.36 -13.04
CA LEU A 351 -12.98 -24.60 -14.13
C LEU A 351 -13.71 -25.08 -15.40
N GLN A 352 -13.49 -24.40 -16.52
CA GLN A 352 -14.14 -24.77 -17.78
C GLN A 352 -13.75 -26.20 -18.21
N GLY A 353 -14.74 -27.00 -18.62
CA GLY A 353 -14.55 -28.40 -19.01
C GLY A 353 -14.56 -29.39 -17.85
N LYS A 354 -14.78 -28.92 -16.61
CA LYS A 354 -14.94 -29.77 -15.41
C LYS A 354 -16.35 -29.64 -14.82
N PRO A 355 -16.89 -30.69 -14.17
CA PRO A 355 -18.19 -30.61 -13.51
C PRO A 355 -18.12 -29.62 -12.34
N ALA A 356 -19.25 -28.94 -12.05
CA ALA A 356 -19.38 -28.00 -10.93
C ALA A 356 -19.42 -28.72 -9.57
N THR A 357 -18.30 -29.34 -9.20
CA THR A 357 -18.06 -29.96 -7.90
C THR A 357 -17.22 -29.02 -7.03
N LEU A 358 -17.19 -29.28 -5.72
CA LEU A 358 -16.38 -28.51 -4.77
C LEU A 358 -14.89 -28.49 -5.17
N GLU A 359 -14.37 -29.61 -5.68
CA GLU A 359 -12.98 -29.77 -6.15
C GLU A 359 -12.64 -28.91 -7.37
N ASN A 360 -13.63 -28.58 -8.20
CA ASN A 360 -13.46 -27.81 -9.43
C ASN A 360 -13.90 -26.34 -9.27
N THR A 361 -14.28 -25.94 -8.05
CA THR A 361 -14.72 -24.58 -7.72
C THR A 361 -13.63 -23.88 -6.92
N LEU A 362 -13.12 -22.77 -7.44
CA LEU A 362 -12.03 -22.00 -6.85
C LEU A 362 -12.50 -20.60 -6.46
N VAL A 363 -11.85 -19.99 -5.47
CA VAL A 363 -11.99 -18.54 -5.24
C VAL A 363 -11.33 -17.79 -6.40
N PHE A 364 -11.98 -16.74 -6.87
CA PHE A 364 -11.60 -16.04 -8.09
C PHE A 364 -11.50 -14.51 -7.91
N PRO A 365 -10.41 -13.87 -8.39
CA PRO A 365 -9.12 -14.52 -8.64
C PRO A 365 -8.57 -15.14 -7.35
N PRO A 366 -7.56 -16.02 -7.41
CA PRO A 366 -6.96 -16.61 -6.21
C PRO A 366 -6.56 -15.57 -5.14
N SER A 367 -6.04 -14.41 -5.57
CA SER A 367 -5.71 -13.28 -4.70
C SER A 367 -6.89 -12.52 -4.10
N GLY A 368 -8.10 -12.70 -4.64
CA GLY A 368 -9.28 -11.90 -4.28
C GLY A 368 -9.27 -10.46 -4.80
N VAL A 369 -8.26 -10.04 -5.56
CA VAL A 369 -8.11 -8.65 -6.04
C VAL A 369 -8.47 -8.54 -7.51
N ILE A 370 -9.46 -7.72 -7.82
CA ILE A 370 -9.86 -7.40 -9.21
C ILE A 370 -9.27 -6.04 -9.60
N PRO A 371 -8.41 -5.99 -10.64
CA PRO A 371 -7.70 -4.77 -11.01
C PRO A 371 -8.66 -3.70 -11.55
N PHE A 372 -8.42 -2.46 -11.15
CA PHE A 372 -8.99 -1.26 -11.76
C PHE A 372 -8.06 -0.71 -12.85
N HIS A 373 -8.55 0.23 -13.66
CA HIS A 373 -7.68 0.94 -14.60
C HIS A 373 -6.61 1.80 -13.90
N GLY A 374 -5.35 1.42 -14.06
CA GLY A 374 -4.17 1.98 -13.39
C GLY A 374 -3.74 1.22 -12.14
N PHE A 375 -4.23 -0.02 -11.94
CA PHE A 375 -3.84 -0.88 -10.82
C PHE A 375 -2.37 -1.28 -10.89
N THR A 376 -1.87 -1.58 -12.09
CA THR A 376 -0.48 -2.00 -12.32
C THR A 376 0.53 -0.91 -11.97
N MET A 377 0.10 0.36 -11.97
CA MET A 377 0.91 1.49 -11.53
C MET A 377 1.36 1.38 -10.07
N TYR A 378 0.68 0.62 -9.21
CA TYR A 378 1.18 0.39 -7.86
C TYR A 378 2.53 -0.35 -7.82
N ALA A 379 2.84 -1.18 -8.83
CA ALA A 379 4.10 -1.93 -8.89
C ALA A 379 5.23 -1.16 -9.58
N THR A 380 4.91 -0.20 -10.46
CA THR A 380 5.89 0.51 -11.30
C THR A 380 7.07 1.15 -10.55
N PRO A 381 6.93 1.76 -9.36
CA PRO A 381 8.08 2.38 -8.70
C PRO A 381 9.04 1.36 -8.10
N PHE A 382 8.56 0.13 -7.84
CA PHE A 382 9.41 -0.97 -7.34
C PHE A 382 10.39 -1.46 -8.41
N CYS A 383 10.08 -1.29 -9.71
CA CYS A 383 10.97 -1.65 -10.81
C CYS A 383 12.30 -0.86 -10.78
N TYR A 384 12.31 0.32 -10.14
CA TYR A 384 13.53 1.10 -9.94
C TYR A 384 14.36 0.65 -8.73
N LEU A 385 13.84 -0.27 -7.92
CA LEU A 385 14.45 -0.72 -6.66
C LEU A 385 14.97 -2.15 -6.70
N TYR A 386 14.43 -2.98 -7.61
CA TYR A 386 14.70 -4.42 -7.65
C TYR A 386 14.92 -4.88 -9.09
N ASP A 387 16.03 -5.56 -9.32
CA ASP A 387 16.30 -6.25 -10.59
C ASP A 387 15.69 -7.67 -10.59
N ASP A 388 15.62 -8.30 -9.41
CA ASP A 388 15.06 -9.64 -9.23
C ASP A 388 13.52 -9.60 -9.07
N PRO A 389 12.76 -10.29 -9.95
CA PRO A 389 11.30 -10.32 -9.89
C PRO A 389 10.73 -10.92 -8.60
N CYS A 390 11.43 -11.88 -7.97
CA CYS A 390 10.97 -12.49 -6.72
C CYS A 390 11.04 -11.46 -5.57
N ALA A 391 12.19 -10.82 -5.38
CA ALA A 391 12.38 -9.74 -4.41
C ALA A 391 11.41 -8.57 -4.61
N MET A 392 11.21 -8.16 -5.88
CA MET A 392 10.24 -7.13 -6.24
C MET A 392 8.83 -7.54 -5.81
N TYR A 393 8.42 -8.76 -6.16
CA TYR A 393 7.08 -9.27 -5.90
C TYR A 393 6.76 -9.32 -4.40
N TYR A 394 7.63 -9.89 -3.56
CA TYR A 394 7.37 -9.96 -2.11
C TYR A 394 7.32 -8.59 -1.45
N THR A 395 8.18 -7.66 -1.89
CA THR A 395 8.16 -6.29 -1.37
C THR A 395 6.90 -5.56 -1.81
N PHE A 396 6.51 -5.67 -3.09
CA PHE A 396 5.26 -5.13 -3.60
C PHE A 396 4.05 -5.70 -2.85
N ARG A 397 3.99 -7.02 -2.68
CA ARG A 397 2.94 -7.71 -1.93
C ARG A 397 2.82 -7.18 -0.51
N ALA A 398 3.93 -7.10 0.22
CA ALA A 398 3.95 -6.60 1.60
C ALA A 398 3.49 -5.13 1.69
N PHE A 399 3.95 -4.29 0.75
CA PHE A 399 3.53 -2.89 0.68
C PHE A 399 2.03 -2.77 0.35
N TYR A 400 1.56 -3.52 -0.64
CA TYR A 400 0.17 -3.54 -1.07
C TYR A 400 -0.78 -3.93 0.07
N LEU A 401 -0.46 -5.02 0.77
CA LEU A 401 -1.24 -5.53 1.91
C LEU A 401 -1.19 -4.61 3.11
N ARG A 402 -0.15 -3.77 3.26
CA ARG A 402 -0.09 -2.78 4.33
C ARG A 402 -0.91 -1.53 4.00
N TYR A 403 -0.86 -1.07 2.75
CA TYR A 403 -1.31 0.27 2.35
C TYR A 403 -2.34 0.27 1.21
N TRP A 404 -1.99 -0.26 0.04
CA TRP A 404 -2.72 -0.01 -1.22
C TRP A 404 -4.08 -0.69 -1.34
N PHE A 405 -4.28 -1.85 -0.71
CA PHE A 405 -5.60 -2.50 -0.77
C PHE A 405 -6.73 -1.62 -0.20
N ARG A 406 -6.39 -0.68 0.70
CA ARG A 406 -7.31 0.28 1.33
C ARG A 406 -7.67 1.45 0.42
N LEU A 407 -6.89 1.69 -0.64
CA LEU A 407 -7.10 2.81 -1.55
C LEU A 407 -8.20 2.56 -2.60
N HIS A 408 -8.57 1.30 -2.78
CA HIS A 408 -9.65 0.89 -3.69
C HIS A 408 -10.73 0.05 -2.98
N THR A 409 -10.90 0.28 -1.67
CA THR A 409 -11.87 -0.41 -0.81
C THR A 409 -12.63 0.60 0.03
N VAL A 410 -13.96 0.54 0.02
CA VAL A 410 -14.81 1.34 0.91
C VAL A 410 -14.72 0.74 2.30
N SER A 411 -14.18 1.51 3.24
CA SER A 411 -14.01 1.06 4.61
C SER A 411 -14.08 2.23 5.59
N SER A 412 -14.29 1.91 6.86
CA SER A 412 -14.26 2.88 7.98
C SER A 412 -12.85 3.19 8.50
N HIS A 413 -11.81 2.64 7.86
CA HIS A 413 -10.44 2.79 8.32
C HIS A 413 -9.94 4.23 8.11
N GLU A 414 -9.29 4.82 9.12
CA GLU A 414 -8.80 6.22 9.09
C GLU A 414 -7.74 6.49 8.01
N GLN A 415 -7.09 5.44 7.51
CA GLN A 415 -6.15 5.48 6.39
C GLN A 415 -6.74 4.94 5.08
N GLY A 416 -8.04 4.60 5.07
CA GLY A 416 -8.73 4.15 3.86
C GLY A 416 -9.09 5.31 2.95
N ILE A 417 -9.36 5.03 1.67
CA ILE A 417 -9.62 6.07 0.66
C ILE A 417 -10.71 7.08 1.05
N VAL A 418 -11.78 6.63 1.73
CA VAL A 418 -12.86 7.51 2.21
C VAL A 418 -12.34 8.54 3.20
N ALA A 419 -11.53 8.11 4.16
CA ALA A 419 -10.91 8.97 5.16
C ALA A 419 -9.87 9.92 4.53
N LEU A 420 -9.11 9.44 3.54
CA LEU A 420 -8.14 10.27 2.82
C LEU A 420 -8.82 11.35 1.96
N CYS A 421 -9.94 11.04 1.31
CA CYS A 421 -10.76 12.03 0.60
C CYS A 421 -11.29 13.10 1.58
N LEU A 422 -11.83 12.67 2.72
CA LEU A 422 -12.30 13.58 3.76
C LEU A 422 -11.16 14.44 4.32
N LEU A 423 -9.99 13.86 4.56
CA LEU A 423 -8.81 14.60 5.02
C LEU A 423 -8.38 15.66 4.00
N PHE A 424 -8.31 15.31 2.72
CA PHE A 424 -8.01 16.25 1.64
C PHE A 424 -8.96 17.45 1.66
N GLU A 425 -10.28 17.22 1.72
CA GLU A 425 -11.27 18.30 1.71
C GLU A 425 -11.18 19.17 2.96
N ARG A 426 -11.01 18.56 4.15
CA ARG A 426 -10.84 19.31 5.41
C ARG A 426 -9.60 20.19 5.39
N LEU A 427 -8.48 19.66 4.91
CA LEU A 427 -7.25 20.44 4.77
C LEU A 427 -7.43 21.59 3.77
N LEU A 428 -8.02 21.34 2.60
CA LEU A 428 -8.26 22.37 1.60
C LEU A 428 -9.20 23.46 2.11
N GLN A 429 -10.30 23.07 2.76
CA GLN A 429 -11.28 24.01 3.32
C GLN A 429 -10.68 24.88 4.44
N CYS A 430 -9.88 24.29 5.34
CA CYS A 430 -9.33 25.00 6.49
C CYS A 430 -8.11 25.84 6.15
N HIS A 431 -7.25 25.38 5.23
CA HIS A 431 -5.96 26.02 4.95
C HIS A 431 -5.95 26.84 3.66
N GLU A 432 -6.82 26.52 2.71
CA GLU A 432 -6.98 27.28 1.46
C GLU A 432 -8.44 27.69 1.23
N PRO A 433 -9.06 28.45 2.15
CA PRO A 433 -10.48 28.80 2.07
C PRO A 433 -10.82 29.62 0.82
N GLN A 434 -9.86 30.40 0.29
CA GLN A 434 -10.03 31.16 -0.95
C GLN A 434 -10.16 30.22 -2.16
N LEU A 435 -9.29 29.21 -2.27
CA LEU A 435 -9.41 28.20 -3.34
C LEU A 435 -10.69 27.41 -3.20
N TRP A 436 -11.04 27.00 -1.97
CA TRP A 436 -12.29 26.30 -1.70
C TRP A 436 -13.52 27.09 -2.15
N ALA A 437 -13.57 28.38 -1.82
CA ALA A 437 -14.64 29.28 -2.23
C ALA A 437 -14.69 29.46 -3.76
N HIS A 438 -13.53 29.62 -4.41
CA HIS A 438 -13.44 29.70 -5.87
C HIS A 438 -14.00 28.46 -6.55
N PHE A 439 -13.58 27.27 -6.12
CA PHE A 439 -14.08 26.00 -6.64
C PHE A 439 -15.59 25.82 -6.45
N LYS A 440 -16.14 26.27 -5.32
CA LYS A 440 -17.60 26.30 -5.11
C LYS A 440 -18.30 27.25 -6.08
N ASN A 441 -17.76 28.45 -6.31
CA ASN A 441 -18.35 29.46 -7.19
C ASN A 441 -18.39 29.02 -8.65
N ILE A 442 -17.37 28.29 -9.12
CA ILE A 442 -17.29 27.77 -10.49
C ILE A 442 -17.87 26.36 -10.64
N HIS A 443 -18.47 25.82 -9.57
CA HIS A 443 -19.06 24.47 -9.54
C HIS A 443 -18.11 23.35 -10.00
N ILE A 444 -16.86 23.38 -9.53
CA ILE A 444 -15.88 22.30 -9.73
C ILE A 444 -15.51 21.66 -8.39
N GLN A 445 -15.72 20.35 -8.23
CA GLN A 445 -15.34 19.61 -7.03
C GLN A 445 -13.84 19.23 -7.08
N PRO A 446 -12.98 19.77 -6.20
CA PRO A 446 -11.54 19.55 -6.26
C PRO A 446 -11.14 18.07 -6.17
N ILE A 447 -11.89 17.29 -5.38
CA ILE A 447 -11.64 15.86 -5.22
C ILE A 447 -11.73 15.09 -6.55
N LYS A 448 -12.62 15.47 -7.47
CA LYS A 448 -12.75 14.82 -8.78
C LYS A 448 -11.47 14.91 -9.62
N ILE A 449 -10.69 15.98 -9.41
CA ILE A 449 -9.45 16.22 -10.13
C ILE A 449 -8.31 15.42 -9.49
N VAL A 450 -8.18 15.47 -8.15
CA VAL A 450 -7.06 14.85 -7.44
C VAL A 450 -7.28 13.37 -7.08
N PHE A 451 -8.48 12.82 -7.26
CA PHE A 451 -8.80 11.45 -6.80
C PHE A 451 -7.86 10.40 -7.38
N LYS A 452 -7.43 10.56 -8.64
CA LYS A 452 -6.45 9.65 -9.27
C LYS A 452 -5.09 9.71 -8.58
N TRP A 453 -4.71 10.83 -7.98
CA TRP A 453 -3.48 10.96 -7.20
C TRP A 453 -3.62 10.21 -5.88
N LEU A 454 -4.74 10.40 -5.18
CA LEU A 454 -5.01 9.75 -3.90
C LEU A 454 -5.09 8.23 -4.07
N MET A 455 -5.88 7.76 -5.03
CA MET A 455 -6.09 6.33 -5.28
C MET A 455 -4.81 5.64 -5.75
N ARG A 456 -3.92 6.29 -6.52
CA ARG A 456 -2.66 5.67 -6.98
C ARG A 456 -1.44 5.99 -6.12
N GLY A 457 -1.62 6.68 -4.99
CA GLY A 457 -0.51 7.16 -4.16
C GLY A 457 0.52 7.97 -4.97
N PHE A 458 0.05 8.78 -5.92
CA PHE A 458 0.81 9.53 -6.92
C PHE A 458 1.61 8.73 -7.97
N SER A 459 1.48 7.41 -8.00
CA SER A 459 2.11 6.61 -9.06
C SER A 459 1.54 6.94 -10.45
N GLY A 460 2.45 7.09 -11.42
CA GLY A 460 2.14 7.56 -12.78
C GLY A 460 1.79 9.04 -12.87
N HIS A 461 2.09 9.84 -11.84
CA HIS A 461 1.87 11.29 -11.85
C HIS A 461 3.12 12.08 -11.47
N LEU A 462 3.93 11.57 -10.53
CA LEU A 462 5.20 12.18 -10.13
C LEU A 462 6.39 11.48 -10.79
N PRO A 463 7.51 12.18 -11.00
CA PRO A 463 8.78 11.54 -11.35
C PRO A 463 9.17 10.45 -10.34
N PRO A 464 9.83 9.35 -10.75
CA PRO A 464 9.98 8.17 -9.92
C PRO A 464 10.77 8.47 -8.65
N GLU A 465 11.81 9.30 -8.75
CA GLU A 465 12.60 9.72 -7.59
C GLU A 465 11.75 10.49 -6.56
N GLN A 466 10.93 11.43 -7.01
CA GLN A 466 10.06 12.23 -6.14
C GLN A 466 8.99 11.37 -5.47
N LEU A 467 8.46 10.39 -6.20
CA LEU A 467 7.52 9.40 -5.70
C LEU A 467 8.15 8.50 -4.64
N LEU A 468 9.38 8.04 -4.85
CA LEU A 468 10.09 7.20 -3.89
C LEU A 468 10.38 7.94 -2.58
N TYR A 469 10.67 9.24 -2.60
CA TYR A 469 10.76 10.03 -1.36
C TYR A 469 9.41 10.14 -0.62
N LEU A 470 8.30 10.29 -1.36
CA LEU A 470 6.97 10.25 -0.75
C LEU A 470 6.71 8.89 -0.08
N TRP A 471 7.10 7.80 -0.72
CA TRP A 471 6.88 6.44 -0.20
C TRP A 471 7.85 6.09 0.94
N ASP A 472 9.05 6.68 0.98
CA ASP A 472 9.92 6.65 2.17
C ASP A 472 9.18 7.22 3.39
N LEU A 473 8.42 8.32 3.24
CA LEU A 473 7.60 8.89 4.32
C LEU A 473 6.43 7.97 4.70
N ILE A 474 5.77 7.33 3.72
CA ILE A 474 4.68 6.37 4.01
C ILE A 474 5.19 5.23 4.90
N LEU A 475 6.36 4.66 4.58
CA LEU A 475 6.97 3.60 5.38
C LEU A 475 7.52 4.11 6.72
N GLY A 476 8.21 5.25 6.70
CA GLY A 476 8.86 5.82 7.88
C GLY A 476 7.89 6.24 8.98
N TYR A 477 6.73 6.79 8.59
CA TYR A 477 5.67 7.19 9.53
C TYR A 477 4.53 6.19 9.64
N ASP A 478 4.54 5.18 8.78
CA ASP A 478 3.47 4.18 8.70
C ASP A 478 2.10 4.85 8.55
N SER A 479 1.94 5.68 7.51
CA SER A 479 0.73 6.47 7.28
C SER A 479 0.56 6.85 5.81
N LEU A 480 -0.69 6.85 5.36
CA LEU A 480 -1.12 7.29 4.03
C LEU A 480 -1.58 8.75 4.02
N GLU A 481 -1.68 9.41 5.18
CA GLU A 481 -2.18 10.79 5.31
C GLU A 481 -1.24 11.83 4.66
N ILE A 482 0.01 11.47 4.36
CA ILE A 482 0.92 12.32 3.59
C ILE A 482 0.42 12.52 2.15
N ILE A 483 -0.35 11.58 1.61
CA ILE A 483 -0.90 11.62 0.25
C ILE A 483 -1.91 12.77 0.09
N PRO A 484 -3.00 12.87 0.88
CA PRO A 484 -3.92 14.00 0.79
C PRO A 484 -3.27 15.33 1.20
N LEU A 485 -2.29 15.31 2.11
CA LEU A 485 -1.52 16.51 2.43
C LEU A 485 -0.78 17.04 1.19
N LEU A 486 -0.04 16.18 0.49
CA LEU A 486 0.66 16.56 -0.74
C LEU A 486 -0.33 17.09 -1.79
N ALA A 487 -1.49 16.46 -1.97
CA ALA A 487 -2.49 16.93 -2.91
C ALA A 487 -2.96 18.36 -2.61
N VAL A 488 -3.26 18.69 -1.35
CA VAL A 488 -3.60 20.07 -0.96
C VAL A 488 -2.43 21.01 -1.16
N THR A 489 -1.21 20.60 -0.82
CA THR A 489 0.00 21.41 -1.02
C THR A 489 0.23 21.74 -2.49
N ILE A 490 -0.03 20.82 -3.42
CA ILE A 490 0.08 21.07 -4.87
C ILE A 490 -0.95 22.12 -5.31
N LEU A 491 -2.19 22.01 -4.84
CA LEU A 491 -3.23 23.01 -5.12
C LEU A 491 -2.85 24.39 -4.56
N SER A 492 -2.36 24.43 -3.32
CA SER A 492 -1.84 25.66 -2.69
C SER A 492 -0.69 26.26 -3.50
N PHE A 493 0.27 25.44 -3.94
CA PHE A 493 1.40 25.88 -4.75
C PHE A 493 0.97 26.47 -6.11
N ARG A 494 -0.11 25.95 -6.71
CA ARG A 494 -0.67 26.43 -7.99
C ARG A 494 -1.80 27.46 -7.80
N LYS A 495 -1.99 27.99 -6.59
CA LYS A 495 -3.14 28.81 -6.19
C LYS A 495 -3.43 29.97 -7.12
N GLU A 496 -2.43 30.81 -7.41
CA GLU A 496 -2.63 32.00 -8.23
C GLU A 496 -3.15 31.67 -9.64
N ASN A 497 -2.65 30.58 -10.24
CA ASN A 497 -3.13 30.12 -11.55
C ASN A 497 -4.54 29.51 -11.45
N LEU A 498 -4.82 28.77 -10.38
CA LEU A 498 -6.14 28.17 -10.16
C LEU A 498 -7.24 29.21 -9.97
N LEU A 499 -6.94 30.33 -9.30
CA LEU A 499 -7.89 31.43 -9.09
C LEU A 499 -8.23 32.17 -10.40
N GLN A 500 -7.42 32.03 -11.44
CA GLN A 500 -7.63 32.69 -12.74
C GLN A 500 -8.47 31.87 -13.72
N VAL A 501 -8.68 30.59 -13.45
CA VAL A 501 -9.42 29.68 -14.34
C VAL A 501 -10.80 29.35 -13.79
N ASN A 502 -11.78 29.16 -14.67
CA ASN A 502 -13.19 28.97 -14.31
C ASN A 502 -13.87 27.77 -14.99
N THR A 503 -13.12 26.94 -15.73
CA THR A 503 -13.62 25.71 -16.37
C THR A 503 -12.86 24.49 -15.86
N GLN A 504 -13.52 23.33 -15.87
CA GLN A 504 -12.90 22.08 -15.42
C GLN A 504 -11.66 21.73 -16.23
N GLN A 505 -11.71 21.90 -17.56
CA GLN A 505 -10.59 21.65 -18.44
C GLN A 505 -9.37 22.54 -18.11
N ASN A 506 -9.60 23.82 -17.81
CA ASN A 506 -8.50 24.74 -17.49
C ASN A 506 -7.91 24.43 -16.10
N VAL A 507 -8.73 24.05 -15.13
CA VAL A 507 -8.25 23.57 -13.82
C VAL A 507 -7.41 22.31 -13.98
N GLU A 508 -7.89 21.34 -14.75
CA GLU A 508 -7.15 20.11 -15.06
C GLU A 508 -5.83 20.43 -15.77
N ALA A 509 -5.82 21.38 -16.71
CA ALA A 509 -4.60 21.81 -17.41
C ALA A 509 -3.56 22.44 -16.46
N VAL A 510 -3.98 23.28 -15.50
CA VAL A 510 -3.09 23.86 -14.48
C VAL A 510 -2.44 22.79 -13.60
N LEU A 511 -3.12 21.65 -13.42
CA LEU A 511 -2.70 20.55 -12.55
C LEU A 511 -2.18 19.32 -13.31
N ALA A 512 -2.12 19.36 -14.65
CA ALA A 512 -1.79 18.19 -15.47
C ALA A 512 -0.32 17.78 -15.32
N ASP A 513 0.59 18.75 -15.31
CA ASP A 513 2.03 18.49 -15.25
C ASP A 513 2.59 18.68 -13.83
N LEU A 514 2.97 17.55 -13.23
CA LEU A 514 3.62 17.49 -11.93
C LEU A 514 5.13 17.16 -12.04
N SER A 515 5.68 17.04 -13.25
CA SER A 515 7.07 16.60 -13.49
C SER A 515 8.12 17.54 -12.88
N SER A 516 7.79 18.83 -12.80
CA SER A 516 8.66 19.88 -12.23
C SER A 516 8.59 19.98 -10.70
N LEU A 517 7.65 19.29 -10.05
CA LEU A 517 7.44 19.45 -8.61
C LEU A 517 8.51 18.73 -7.80
N LYS A 518 8.98 19.40 -6.74
CA LYS A 518 9.85 18.81 -5.72
C LYS A 518 9.00 18.52 -4.48
N VAL A 519 8.74 17.23 -4.23
CA VAL A 519 7.78 16.76 -3.22
C VAL A 519 8.23 17.15 -1.82
N MET A 520 9.49 16.87 -1.47
CA MET A 520 9.99 17.09 -0.11
C MET A 520 10.02 18.57 0.27
N PRO A 521 10.52 19.50 -0.57
CA PRO A 521 10.40 20.94 -0.30
C PRO A 521 8.96 21.42 -0.12
N LEU A 522 8.03 20.96 -0.97
CA LEU A 522 6.62 21.36 -0.89
C LEU A 522 5.99 20.91 0.43
N LEU A 523 6.16 19.64 0.80
CA LEU A 523 5.65 19.09 2.06
C LEU A 523 6.28 19.77 3.28
N GLN A 524 7.59 20.04 3.24
CA GLN A 524 8.27 20.74 4.32
C GLN A 524 7.70 22.15 4.46
N LEU A 525 7.56 22.91 3.37
CA LEU A 525 6.99 24.25 3.39
C LEU A 525 5.56 24.27 3.98
N ALA A 526 4.73 23.30 3.61
CA ALA A 526 3.37 23.20 4.13
C ALA A 526 3.30 22.87 5.64
N LEU A 527 4.31 22.16 6.16
CA LEU A 527 4.33 21.68 7.54
C LEU A 527 5.20 22.52 8.48
N LEU A 528 6.09 23.37 7.97
CA LEU A 528 6.86 24.31 8.77
C LEU A 528 5.91 25.13 9.66
N LYS A 529 6.32 25.29 10.92
CA LYS A 529 5.61 26.17 11.86
C LYS A 529 5.90 27.62 11.45
N GLU A 530 4.84 28.42 11.39
CA GLU A 530 4.97 29.88 11.35
C GLU A 530 5.72 30.39 12.60
#